data_AF-A0A518CUZ6-F1
#
_entry.id   AF-A0A518CUZ6-F1
#
_cell.length_a   1.000
_cell.length_b   1.000
_cell.length_c   1.000
_cell.angle_alpha   90.00
_cell.angle_beta   90.00
_cell.angle_gamma   90.00
#
_symmetry.space_group_name_H-M   'P 1'
#
loop_
_entity.id
_entity.type
_entity.pdbx_description
1 polymer ?
#
loop_
_entity_poly.entity_id
_entity_poly.type
_entity_poly.pdbx_seq_one_letter_code
_entity_poly.pdbx_strand_id
1 'polypeptide(L)' 'MASFRIELDEPNNIVLVMVTEDDGSEHDYQFDFDPRSGRWEFSERDLLERDFGEEWADEMEESIEKTIRGVVDRDGGS' A
#
# COMPACT_ATOMS: atom_id res chain seq x y z
N MET A 1 5.15 15.61 10.03
CA MET A 1 4.24 15.06 8.99
C MET A 1 4.83 13.72 8.57
N ALA A 2 4.02 12.70 8.27
CA ALA A 2 4.55 11.39 7.90
C ALA A 2 4.79 11.26 6.39
N SER A 3 5.74 10.44 6.00
CA SER A 3 5.96 10.01 4.62
C SER A 3 5.81 8.50 4.50
N PHE A 4 5.46 8.00 3.32
CA PHE A 4 5.35 6.56 3.08
C PHE A 4 6.18 6.11 1.88
N ARG A 5 6.55 4.83 1.89
CA ARG A 5 7.13 4.10 0.76
C ARG A 5 6.37 2.79 0.57
N ILE A 6 6.13 2.44 -0.69
CA ILE A 6 5.51 1.17 -1.06
C ILE A 6 6.56 0.29 -1.72
N GLU A 7 6.67 -0.95 -1.26
CA GLU A 7 7.46 -2.01 -1.87
C GLU A 7 6.56 -3.20 -2.19
N LEU A 8 6.94 -3.95 -3.22
CA LEU A 8 6.14 -5.04 -3.74
C LEU A 8 6.98 -6.30 -3.79
N ASP A 9 6.52 -7.33 -3.10
CA ASP A 9 7.04 -8.69 -3.21
C ASP A 9 6.17 -9.47 -4.19
N GLU A 10 6.38 -9.22 -5.48
CA GLU A 10 5.60 -9.78 -6.59
C GLU A 10 5.50 -11.32 -6.54
N PRO A 11 6.57 -12.10 -6.30
CA PRO A 11 6.48 -13.56 -6.24
C PRO A 11 5.52 -14.09 -5.17
N ASN A 12 5.32 -13.32 -4.09
CA ASN A 12 4.48 -13.68 -2.97
C ASN A 12 3.13 -12.95 -2.96
N ASN A 13 2.93 -12.00 -3.88
CA ASN A 13 1.76 -11.12 -3.95
C ASN A 13 1.51 -10.34 -2.66
N ILE A 14 2.58 -9.77 -2.10
CA ILE A 14 2.54 -8.97 -0.86
C ILE A 14 2.92 -7.53 -1.17
N VAL A 15 2.14 -6.58 -0.65
CA VAL A 15 2.48 -5.16 -0.60
C VAL A 15 3.05 -4.84 0.78
N LEU A 16 4.16 -4.11 0.81
CA LEU A 16 4.77 -3.58 2.03
C LEU A 16 4.65 -2.05 2.00
N VAL A 17 4.07 -1.47 3.05
CA VAL A 17 3.96 -0.03 3.25
C VAL A 17 4.81 0.35 4.45
N MET A 18 5.83 1.16 4.22
CA MET A 18 6.69 1.71 5.26
C MET A 18 6.31 3.16 5.50
N VAL A 19 5.90 3.48 6.72
CA VAL A 19 5.55 4.84 7.15
C VAL A 19 6.66 5.37 8.06
N THR A 20 7.18 6.55 7.74
CA THR A 20 8.19 7.25 8.54
C THR A 20 7.59 8.54 9.08
N GLU A 21 7.54 8.66 10.40
CA GLU A 21 7.05 9.85 11.10
C GLU A 21 8.15 10.94 11.23
N ASP A 22 7.75 12.14 11.63
CA ASP A 22 8.65 13.31 11.71
C ASP A 22 9.78 13.13 12.74
N ASP A 23 9.52 12.37 13.80
CA ASP A 23 10.51 12.02 14.82
C ASP A 23 11.47 10.91 14.38
N GLY A 24 11.27 10.38 13.17
CA GLY A 24 12.08 9.30 12.60
C GLY A 24 11.63 7.90 13.01
N SER A 25 10.52 7.76 13.73
CA SER A 25 9.90 6.45 13.97
C SER A 25 9.40 5.84 12.67
N GLU A 26 9.58 4.53 12.54
CA GLU A 26 9.20 3.74 11.36
C GLU A 26 8.17 2.68 11.73
N HIS A 27 7.14 2.53 10.92
CA HIS A 27 6.10 1.51 11.04
C HIS A 27 5.95 0.80 9.71
N ASP A 28 6.00 -0.53 9.71
CA ASP A 28 5.76 -1.34 8.52
C ASP A 28 4.40 -2.04 8.58
N TYR A 29 3.72 -2.05 7.44
CA TYR A 29 2.47 -2.74 7.24
C TYR A 29 2.57 -3.64 6.01
N GLN A 30 2.00 -4.84 6.10
CA GLN A 30 2.05 -5.81 5.02
C GLN A 30 0.69 -6.46 4.83
N PHE A 31 0.28 -6.59 3.58
CA PHE A 31 -0.97 -7.25 3.22
C PHE A 31 -0.86 -7.93 1.86
N ASP A 32 -1.67 -8.97 1.66
CA ASP A 32 -1.75 -9.68 0.39
C ASP A 32 -2.69 -8.99 -0.60
N PHE A 33 -2.47 -9.28 -1.88
CA PHE A 33 -3.40 -8.94 -2.95
C PHE A 33 -3.59 -10.13 -3.89
N ASP A 34 -4.73 -10.16 -4.58
CA ASP A 34 -4.98 -11.12 -5.65
C ASP A 34 -4.40 -10.61 -6.97
N PRO A 35 -3.35 -11.23 -7.55
CA PRO A 35 -2.68 -10.72 -8.75
C PRO A 35 -3.53 -10.86 -10.03
N ARG A 36 -4.62 -11.62 -9.98
CA ARG A 36 -5.51 -11.85 -11.13
C ARG A 36 -6.60 -10.79 -11.25
N SER A 37 -7.18 -10.40 -10.12
CA SER A 37 -8.29 -9.45 -10.04
C SER A 37 -7.89 -8.09 -9.49
N GLY A 38 -6.70 -7.97 -8.89
CA GLY A 38 -6.22 -6.75 -8.24
C GLY A 38 -6.95 -6.42 -6.95
N ARG A 39 -7.68 -7.37 -6.36
CA ARG A 39 -8.36 -7.15 -5.07
C ARG A 39 -7.35 -7.18 -3.94
N TRP A 40 -7.49 -6.27 -3.00
CA TRP A 40 -6.68 -6.16 -1.79
C TRP A 40 -7.53 -5.58 -0.67
N GLU A 41 -7.08 -5.77 0.57
CA GLU A 41 -7.70 -5.20 1.76
C GLU A 41 -6.61 -4.67 2.68
N PHE A 42 -6.80 -3.48 3.23
CA PHE A 42 -5.85 -2.87 4.16
C PHE A 42 -6.57 -2.39 5.42
N SER A 43 -6.49 -3.21 6.47
CA SER A 43 -7.22 -2.99 7.73
C SER A 43 -6.73 -1.77 8.51
N GLU A 44 -5.49 -1.32 8.26
CA GLU A 44 -4.87 -0.22 9.01
C GLU A 44 -5.16 1.16 8.40
N ARG A 45 -5.92 1.23 7.30
CA ARG A 45 -6.33 2.50 6.68
C ARG A 45 -6.99 3.44 7.68
N ASP A 46 -7.98 2.98 8.44
CA ASP A 46 -8.72 3.81 9.42
C ASP A 46 -7.80 4.35 10.53
N LEU A 47 -6.79 3.56 10.93
CA LEU A 47 -5.80 4.00 11.91
C LEU A 47 -4.95 5.14 11.35
N LEU A 48 -4.46 4.98 10.12
CA LEU A 48 -3.59 5.94 9.44
C LEU A 48 -4.34 7.22 9.07
N GLU A 49 -5.61 7.12 8.65
CA GLU A 49 -6.49 8.27 8.44
C GLU A 49 -6.66 9.08 9.73
N ARG A 50 -6.87 8.41 10.86
CA ARG A 50 -7.01 9.09 12.15
C ARG A 50 -5.72 9.80 12.58
N ASP A 51 -4.57 9.20 12.35
CA ASP A 51 -3.27 9.73 12.79
C ASP A 51 -2.69 10.79 11.83
N PHE A 52 -2.88 10.65 10.51
CA PHE A 52 -2.26 11.49 9.49
C PHE A 52 -3.23 12.28 8.61
N GLY A 53 -4.53 11.97 8.66
CA GLY A 53 -5.59 12.63 7.90
C GLY A 53 -6.04 11.87 6.65
N GLU A 54 -7.27 12.17 6.20
CA GLU A 54 -7.92 11.57 5.01
C GLU A 54 -7.09 11.77 3.74
N GLU A 55 -6.68 13.01 3.45
CA GLU A 55 -5.89 13.33 2.25
C GLU A 55 -4.59 12.52 2.17
N TRP A 56 -3.93 12.30 3.32
CA TRP A 56 -2.71 11.50 3.36
C TRP A 56 -2.99 10.01 3.13
N ALA A 57 -4.05 9.49 3.73
CA ALA A 57 -4.45 8.09 3.60
C ALA A 57 -4.92 7.77 2.17
N ASP A 58 -5.64 8.68 1.52
CA ASP A 58 -6.11 8.53 0.14
C ASP A 58 -4.93 8.52 -0.85
N GLU A 59 -3.95 9.42 -0.70
CA GLU A 59 -2.74 9.42 -1.56
C GLU A 59 -1.93 8.12 -1.45
N MET A 60 -1.87 7.56 -0.24
CA MET A 60 -1.25 6.25 0.01
C MET A 60 -2.06 5.12 -0.64
N GLU A 61 -3.38 5.11 -0.48
CA GLU A 61 -4.29 4.14 -1.08
C GLU A 61 -4.22 4.17 -2.63
N GLU A 62 -4.23 5.34 -3.24
CA GLU A 62 -4.06 5.49 -4.70
C GLU A 62 -2.70 4.94 -5.17
N SER A 63 -1.65 5.14 -4.37
CA SER A 63 -0.31 4.63 -4.66
C SER A 63 -0.24 3.09 -4.55
N ILE A 64 -0.94 2.50 -3.59
CA ILE A 64 -1.12 1.04 -3.45
C ILE A 64 -1.87 0.50 -4.67
N GLU A 65 -3.03 1.08 -5.00
CA GLU A 65 -3.86 0.64 -6.12
C GLU A 65 -3.06 0.65 -7.42
N LYS A 66 -2.35 1.74 -7.69
CA LYS A 66 -1.51 1.88 -8.88
C LYS A 66 -0.40 0.82 -8.95
N THR A 67 0.20 0.50 -7.80
CA THR A 67 1.25 -0.53 -7.71
C THR A 67 0.69 -1.91 -8.05
N ILE A 68 -0.43 -2.30 -7.43
CA ILE A 68 -1.11 -3.58 -7.66
C ILE A 68 -1.60 -3.68 -9.11
N ARG A 69 -2.22 -2.63 -9.63
CA ARG A 69 -2.68 -2.58 -11.02
C ARG A 69 -1.55 -2.80 -12.02
N GLY A 70 -0.35 -2.29 -11.72
CA GLY A 70 0.85 -2.53 -12.52
C GLY A 70 1.27 -4.01 -12.59
N VAL A 71 0.88 -4.83 -11.61
CA VAL A 71 1.08 -6.29 -11.64
C VAL A 71 -0.02 -6.96 -12.45
N VAL A 72 -1.28 -6.61 -12.19
CA VAL A 72 -2.45 -7.21 -12.85
C VAL A 72 -2.38 -7.02 -14.37
N ASP A 73 -2.01 -5.82 -14.84
CA ASP A 73 -1.86 -5.53 -16.27
C ASP A 73 -0.74 -6.36 -16.93
N ARG A 74 0.29 -6.76 -16.16
CA ARG A 74 1.38 -7.62 -16.64
C ARG A 74 0.99 -9.08 -16.69
N ASP A 75 0.25 -9.57 -15.70
CA ASP A 75 -0.15 -10.99 -15.60
C ASP A 75 -1.37 -11.32 -16.49
N GLY A 76 -2.28 -10.36 -16.67
CA GLY A 76 -3.48 -10.49 -17.51
C GLY A 76 -3.26 -10.33 -19.02
N GLY A 77 -2.05 -9.94 -19.44
CA GLY A 77 -1.66 -9.79 -20.83
C GLY A 77 -0.90 -11.01 -21.37
N SER A 78 -1.59 -12.12 -21.63
CA SER A 78 -1.07 -13.26 -22.41
C SER A 78 -2.15 -13.88 -23.28
#